data_AF-A0A0S8HTM2-F1
#
_entry.id   AF-A0A0S8HTM2-F1
#
_cell.length_a   1.000
_cell.length_b   1.000
_cell.length_c   1.000
_cell.angle_alpha   90.00
_cell.angle_beta   90.00
_cell.angle_gamma   90.00
#
_symmetry.space_group_name_H-M   'P 1'
#
loop_
_entity.id
_entity.type
_entity.pdbx_description
1 polymer ?
#
loop_
_entity_poly.entity_id
_entity_poly.type
_entity_poly.pdbx_seq_one_letter_code
_entity_poly.pdbx_strand_id
1 'polypeptide(L)'
;MNRSPENTLKNPTDEKAWDDPLVGFSSGEDPLYQQYKEKYIGPFHWTPAEVFQMAFPESKAEAAELTVISWILPQMEKTKSDLRKEKLYPSESWARARIFGEEANVKLRKHVVDTLMASGIEAVSPMIFPLWEMKVSERYGFASTWSERHAAYASGLGTFGLCDGLITPKGKAMRCGSVIAKMKIPPTLRLYKDHHSYCLFYSYGTCGKCMA
;
A
#
# COMPACT_ATOMS: atom_id res chain seq x y z
N MET A 1 -5.76 9.32 9.91
CA MET A 1 -4.72 8.61 10.68
C MET A 1 -4.19 9.44 11.86
N ASN A 2 -3.61 10.61 11.63
CA ASN A 2 -2.90 11.42 12.64
C ASN A 2 -3.69 11.79 13.91
N ARG A 3 -5.01 11.95 13.76
CA ARG A 3 -5.95 12.32 14.83
C ARG A 3 -6.89 11.18 15.22
N SER A 4 -6.71 9.99 14.65
CA SER A 4 -7.61 8.88 14.91
C SER A 4 -7.24 8.19 16.22
N PRO A 5 -8.19 7.95 17.15
CA PRO A 5 -7.95 7.13 18.33
C PRO A 5 -7.63 5.67 17.96
N GLU A 6 -7.96 5.26 16.74
CA GLU A 6 -7.68 3.91 16.25
C GLU A 6 -6.20 3.68 15.91
N ASN A 7 -5.42 4.75 15.77
CA ASN A 7 -3.98 4.64 15.51
C ASN A 7 -3.22 4.38 16.82
N THR A 8 -3.33 3.18 17.35
CA THR A 8 -2.73 2.77 18.64
C THR A 8 -2.03 1.41 18.53
N LEU A 9 -0.97 1.21 19.30
CA LEU A 9 -0.31 -0.06 19.55
C LEU A 9 -1.05 -0.93 20.58
N LYS A 10 -2.13 -0.41 21.18
CA LYS A 10 -2.88 -1.03 22.29
C LYS A 10 -1.98 -1.50 23.43
N ASN A 11 -0.90 -0.77 23.70
CA ASN A 11 -0.07 -0.95 24.87
C ASN A 11 -0.61 -0.06 26.01
N PRO A 12 -0.11 -0.20 27.26
CA PRO A 12 -0.67 0.54 28.40
C PRO A 12 -0.67 2.07 28.27
N THR A 13 0.15 2.62 27.37
CA THR A 13 0.28 4.06 27.10
C THR A 13 -0.43 4.52 25.82
N ASP A 14 -1.11 3.60 25.10
CA ASP A 14 -1.79 3.86 23.82
C ASP A 14 -0.92 4.63 22.81
N GLU A 15 0.34 4.21 22.70
CA GLU A 15 1.27 4.81 21.75
C GLU A 15 0.79 4.65 20.31
N LYS A 16 1.07 5.65 19.47
CA LYS A 16 0.71 5.60 18.05
C LYS A 16 1.44 4.48 17.31
N ALA A 17 0.73 3.80 16.43
CA ALA A 17 1.34 2.81 15.54
C ALA A 17 2.04 3.49 14.34
N TRP A 18 1.39 4.48 13.75
CA TRP A 18 1.81 5.12 12.50
C TRP A 18 2.03 6.63 12.64
N ASP A 19 3.04 7.10 11.94
CA ASP A 19 3.38 8.52 11.77
C ASP A 19 2.54 9.15 10.63
N ASP A 20 2.82 10.42 10.31
CA ASP A 20 2.16 11.18 9.25
C ASP A 20 2.19 10.44 7.90
N PRO A 21 1.01 10.17 7.30
CA PRO A 21 0.94 9.39 6.07
C PRO A 21 1.41 10.19 4.86
N LEU A 22 1.92 9.46 3.87
CA LEU A 22 1.99 9.96 2.49
C LEU A 22 0.73 9.49 1.76
N VAL A 23 0.16 10.33 0.90
CA VAL A 23 -0.99 9.99 0.06
C VAL A 23 -0.64 10.30 -1.38
N GLY A 24 -1.00 9.38 -2.28
CA GLY A 24 -0.75 9.50 -3.70
C GLY A 24 -1.92 8.94 -4.48
N PHE A 25 -1.99 9.34 -5.74
CA PHE A 25 -3.09 9.02 -6.64
C PHE A 25 -2.58 8.45 -7.95
N SER A 26 -3.27 7.46 -8.49
CA SER A 26 -3.08 6.97 -9.86
C SER A 26 -4.43 6.79 -10.55
N SER A 27 -4.46 6.96 -11.87
CA SER A 27 -5.66 6.67 -12.67
C SER A 27 -5.93 5.16 -12.68
N GLY A 28 -7.20 4.75 -12.74
CA GLY A 28 -7.56 3.35 -12.96
C GLY A 28 -7.10 2.81 -14.31
N GLU A 29 -6.83 3.70 -15.27
CA GLU A 29 -6.29 3.37 -16.60
C GLU A 29 -4.76 3.31 -16.64
N ASP A 30 -4.08 3.51 -15.50
CA ASP A 30 -2.61 3.51 -15.47
C ASP A 30 -2.07 2.18 -16.05
N PRO A 31 -1.23 2.23 -17.11
CA PRO A 31 -0.76 1.02 -17.80
C PRO A 31 -0.03 0.04 -16.87
N LEU A 32 0.49 0.52 -15.75
CA LEU A 32 1.14 -0.32 -14.75
C LEU A 32 0.24 -1.43 -14.22
N TYR A 33 -1.06 -1.18 -14.03
CA TYR A 33 -1.97 -2.21 -13.53
C TYR A 33 -2.10 -3.39 -14.49
N GLN A 34 -2.19 -3.12 -15.79
CA GLN A 34 -2.21 -4.19 -16.80
C GLN A 34 -0.87 -4.92 -16.86
N GLN A 35 0.25 -4.19 -16.77
CA GLN A 35 1.56 -4.81 -16.74
C GLN A 35 1.77 -5.72 -15.52
N TYR A 36 1.24 -5.35 -14.35
CA TYR A 36 1.28 -6.23 -13.17
C TYR A 36 0.61 -7.56 -13.45
N LYS A 37 -0.57 -7.53 -14.05
CA LYS A 37 -1.33 -8.72 -14.42
C LYS A 37 -0.62 -9.57 -15.48
N GLU A 38 -0.23 -8.95 -16.60
CA GLU A 38 0.24 -9.68 -17.78
C GLU A 38 1.71 -10.11 -17.69
N LYS A 39 2.56 -9.30 -17.03
CA LYS A 39 4.02 -9.43 -17.15
C LYS A 39 4.72 -9.72 -15.83
N TYR A 40 4.22 -9.20 -14.71
CA TYR A 40 5.00 -9.14 -13.47
C TYR A 40 4.46 -9.97 -12.31
N ILE A 41 3.16 -10.23 -12.20
CA ILE A 41 2.58 -10.92 -11.04
C ILE A 41 1.86 -12.19 -11.51
N GLY A 42 0.96 -12.03 -12.46
CA GLY A 42 0.21 -13.11 -13.08
C GLY A 42 -1.25 -12.75 -13.34
N PRO A 43 -1.96 -13.56 -14.16
CA PRO A 43 -3.31 -13.26 -14.63
C PRO A 43 -4.38 -13.19 -13.52
N PHE A 44 -4.07 -13.70 -12.32
CA PHE A 44 -4.93 -13.59 -11.14
C PHE A 44 -4.89 -12.21 -10.48
N HIS A 45 -3.91 -11.36 -10.83
CA HIS A 45 -3.82 -10.00 -10.28
C HIS A 45 -4.89 -9.11 -10.89
N TRP A 46 -5.53 -8.32 -10.05
CA TRP A 46 -6.65 -7.47 -10.44
C TRP A 46 -6.18 -6.10 -10.92
N THR A 47 -6.85 -5.61 -11.96
CA THR A 47 -6.81 -4.19 -12.30
C THR A 47 -7.82 -3.40 -11.47
N PRO A 48 -7.68 -2.06 -11.36
CA PRO A 48 -8.66 -1.24 -10.67
C PRO A 48 -10.08 -1.39 -11.23
N ALA A 49 -10.21 -1.46 -12.56
CA ALA A 49 -11.48 -1.66 -13.24
C ALA A 49 -12.12 -3.01 -12.88
N GLU A 50 -11.34 -4.08 -12.78
CA GLU A 50 -11.86 -5.40 -12.39
C GLU A 50 -12.40 -5.41 -10.96
N VAL A 51 -11.66 -4.85 -10.00
CA VAL A 51 -12.13 -4.76 -8.61
C VAL A 51 -13.40 -3.92 -8.53
N PHE A 52 -13.42 -2.80 -9.26
CA PHE A 52 -14.56 -1.90 -9.26
C PHE A 52 -15.81 -2.55 -9.87
N GLN A 53 -15.66 -3.23 -11.01
CA GLN A 53 -16.75 -3.95 -11.67
C GLN A 53 -17.29 -5.11 -10.81
N MET A 54 -16.43 -5.82 -10.07
CA MET A 54 -16.87 -6.84 -9.11
C MET A 54 -17.66 -6.25 -7.94
N ALA A 55 -17.29 -5.06 -7.48
CA ALA A 55 -17.97 -4.39 -6.37
C ALA A 55 -19.29 -3.70 -6.80
N PHE A 56 -19.35 -3.20 -8.03
CA PHE A 56 -20.49 -2.46 -8.58
C PHE A 56 -20.84 -2.97 -9.99
N PRO A 57 -21.47 -4.16 -10.12
CA PRO A 57 -21.75 -4.77 -11.43
C PRO A 57 -22.60 -3.92 -12.38
N GLU A 58 -23.47 -3.08 -11.84
CA GLU A 58 -24.35 -2.18 -12.60
C GLU A 58 -23.68 -0.86 -12.99
N SER A 59 -22.50 -0.56 -12.42
CA SER A 59 -21.79 0.68 -12.72
C SER A 59 -21.15 0.58 -14.10
N LYS A 60 -21.36 1.61 -14.93
CA LYS A 60 -20.74 1.76 -16.25
C LYS A 60 -19.42 2.53 -16.20
N ALA A 61 -18.76 2.54 -15.04
CA ALA A 61 -17.55 3.31 -14.83
C ALA A 61 -16.42 2.78 -15.72
N GLU A 62 -15.82 3.65 -16.51
CA GLU A 62 -14.61 3.30 -17.26
C GLU A 62 -13.36 3.43 -16.37
N ALA A 63 -12.29 2.73 -16.72
CA ALA A 63 -11.03 2.78 -15.97
C ALA A 63 -10.49 4.21 -15.80
N ALA A 64 -10.68 5.08 -16.82
CA ALA A 64 -10.29 6.49 -16.82
C ALA A 64 -11.12 7.36 -15.85
N GLU A 65 -12.25 6.86 -15.35
CA GLU A 65 -13.11 7.50 -14.36
C GLU A 65 -12.80 7.05 -12.93
N LEU A 66 -11.90 6.09 -12.77
CA LEU A 66 -11.49 5.57 -11.49
C LEU A 66 -10.18 6.24 -11.04
N THR A 67 -10.10 6.56 -9.76
CA THR A 67 -8.85 6.92 -9.09
C THR A 67 -8.52 5.85 -8.06
N VAL A 68 -7.27 5.39 -8.06
CA VAL A 68 -6.69 4.65 -6.95
C VAL A 68 -6.05 5.65 -5.99
N ILE A 69 -6.63 5.75 -4.79
CA ILE A 69 -6.14 6.55 -3.68
C ILE A 69 -5.27 5.62 -2.83
N SER A 70 -3.95 5.79 -2.86
CA SER A 70 -3.00 4.98 -2.09
C SER A 70 -2.34 5.80 -0.99
N TRP A 71 -1.95 5.14 0.09
CA TRP A 71 -1.21 5.77 1.18
C TRP A 71 -0.11 4.89 1.76
N ILE A 72 0.86 5.58 2.34
CA ILE A 72 1.95 5.03 3.15
C ILE A 72 1.71 5.42 4.60
N LEU A 73 1.78 4.45 5.51
CA LEU A 73 1.77 4.63 6.95
C LEU A 73 3.17 4.35 7.51
N PRO A 74 4.02 5.37 7.72
CA PRO A 74 5.37 5.16 8.24
C PRO A 74 5.34 4.72 9.70
N GLN A 75 6.28 3.88 10.10
CA GLN A 75 6.49 3.54 11.51
C GLN A 75 6.95 4.75 12.32
N MET A 76 6.42 4.87 13.54
CA MET A 76 6.89 5.86 14.52
C MET A 76 8.39 5.67 14.83
N GLU A 77 9.11 6.78 15.08
CA GLU A 77 10.54 6.71 15.40
C GLU A 77 10.81 5.89 16.65
N LYS A 78 9.95 5.97 17.67
CA LYS A 78 10.05 5.14 18.87
C LYS A 78 10.05 3.65 18.53
N THR A 79 9.07 3.19 17.75
CA THR A 79 8.96 1.78 17.34
C THR A 79 10.19 1.31 16.56
N LYS A 80 10.73 2.14 15.65
CA LYS A 80 11.98 1.86 14.94
C LYS A 80 13.17 1.80 15.90
N SER A 81 13.25 2.72 16.86
CA SER A 81 14.32 2.77 17.85
C SER A 81 14.32 1.57 18.79
N ASP A 82 13.14 1.10 19.18
CA ASP A 82 13.01 -0.10 20.01
C ASP A 82 13.39 -1.34 19.22
N LEU A 83 12.98 -1.45 17.95
CA LEU A 83 13.40 -2.56 17.08
C LEU A 83 14.92 -2.62 16.90
N ARG A 84 15.61 -1.48 16.73
CA ARG A 84 17.07 -1.44 16.53
C ARG A 84 17.88 -2.02 17.70
N LYS A 85 17.29 -2.12 18.89
CA LYS A 85 17.94 -2.70 20.08
C LYS A 85 17.89 -4.23 20.05
N GLU A 86 16.94 -4.80 19.31
CA GLU A 86 16.72 -6.23 19.23
C GLU A 86 17.63 -6.91 18.19
N LYS A 87 18.01 -8.16 18.48
CA LYS A 87 18.87 -8.97 17.60
C LYS A 87 18.25 -10.28 17.13
N LEU A 88 17.28 -10.81 17.88
CA LEU A 88 16.69 -12.13 17.63
C LEU A 88 15.21 -12.05 17.28
N TYR A 89 14.42 -11.34 18.10
CA TYR A 89 12.98 -11.19 17.92
C TYR A 89 12.61 -9.72 17.64
N PRO A 90 11.50 -9.45 16.95
CA PRO A 90 11.02 -8.07 16.84
C PRO A 90 10.68 -7.51 18.23
N SER A 91 10.90 -6.21 18.42
CA SER A 91 10.48 -5.53 19.65
C SER A 91 8.95 -5.62 19.80
N GLU A 92 8.47 -5.55 21.04
CA GLU A 92 7.03 -5.60 21.33
C GLU A 92 6.26 -4.53 20.53
N SER A 93 6.78 -3.29 20.48
CA SER A 93 6.18 -2.20 19.70
C SER A 93 6.07 -2.55 18.22
N TRP A 94 7.07 -3.24 17.66
CA TRP A 94 7.06 -3.65 16.25
C TRP A 94 6.05 -4.77 15.98
N ALA A 95 5.97 -5.77 16.88
CA ALA A 95 4.99 -6.84 16.81
C ALA A 95 3.56 -6.29 16.93
N ARG A 96 3.33 -5.36 17.86
CA ARG A 96 2.05 -4.65 18.03
C ARG A 96 1.68 -3.83 16.81
N ALA A 97 2.62 -3.08 16.23
CA ALA A 97 2.39 -2.31 15.00
C ALA A 97 1.98 -3.22 13.84
N ARG A 98 2.53 -4.43 13.76
CA ARG A 98 2.11 -5.42 12.75
C ARG A 98 0.66 -5.86 12.90
N ILE A 99 0.14 -6.01 14.11
CA ILE A 99 -1.21 -6.50 14.40
C ILE A 99 -2.18 -5.33 14.52
N PHE A 100 -2.06 -4.54 15.59
CA PHE A 100 -2.96 -3.43 15.90
C PHE A 100 -2.81 -2.26 14.94
N GLY A 101 -1.62 -2.05 14.41
CA GLY A 101 -1.43 -1.07 13.34
C GLY A 101 -2.12 -1.50 12.03
N GLU A 102 -2.18 -2.79 11.71
CA GLU A 102 -2.96 -3.24 10.54
C GLU A 102 -4.47 -3.20 10.81
N GLU A 103 -4.93 -3.49 12.03
CA GLU A 103 -6.33 -3.23 12.42
C GLU A 103 -6.71 -1.76 12.18
N ALA A 104 -5.85 -0.82 12.59
CA ALA A 104 -6.03 0.61 12.34
C ALA A 104 -6.08 0.94 10.84
N ASN A 105 -5.24 0.28 10.04
CA ASN A 105 -5.19 0.46 8.59
C ASN A 105 -6.44 -0.11 7.90
N VAL A 106 -6.97 -1.25 8.37
CA VAL A 106 -8.26 -1.80 7.93
C VAL A 106 -9.40 -0.84 8.25
N LYS A 107 -9.42 -0.27 9.46
CA LYS A 107 -10.41 0.76 9.84
C LYS A 107 -10.28 2.02 8.98
N LEU A 108 -9.06 2.43 8.63
CA LEU A 108 -8.83 3.54 7.71
C LEU A 108 -9.42 3.26 6.33
N ARG A 109 -9.20 2.08 5.75
CA ARG A 109 -9.80 1.69 4.45
C ARG A 109 -11.31 1.80 4.47
N LYS A 110 -11.95 1.21 5.50
CA LYS A 110 -13.40 1.28 5.70
C LYS A 110 -13.88 2.71 5.81
N HIS A 111 -13.26 3.50 6.68
CA HIS A 111 -13.62 4.90 6.86
C HIS A 111 -13.54 5.72 5.56
N VAL A 112 -12.50 5.52 4.74
CA VAL A 112 -12.37 6.22 3.46
C VAL A 112 -13.48 5.79 2.49
N VAL A 113 -13.73 4.48 2.36
CA VAL A 113 -14.84 3.95 1.54
C VAL A 113 -16.17 4.52 2.01
N ASP A 114 -16.50 4.40 3.30
CA ASP A 114 -17.77 4.84 3.87
C ASP A 114 -17.99 6.35 3.67
N THR A 115 -16.93 7.16 3.81
CA THR A 115 -17.00 8.61 3.62
C THR A 115 -17.28 8.98 2.17
N LEU A 116 -16.64 8.29 1.21
CA LEU A 116 -16.89 8.50 -0.22
C LEU A 116 -18.29 8.05 -0.61
N MET A 117 -18.70 6.86 -0.17
CA MET A 117 -20.04 6.31 -0.40
C MET A 117 -21.14 7.22 0.16
N ALA A 118 -20.97 7.74 1.38
CA ALA A 118 -21.90 8.70 1.99
C ALA A 118 -21.99 10.02 1.23
N SER A 119 -20.98 10.34 0.43
CA SER A 119 -20.95 11.51 -0.46
C SER A 119 -21.47 11.20 -1.88
N GLY A 120 -22.03 10.01 -2.10
CA GLY A 120 -22.52 9.56 -3.41
C GLY A 120 -21.43 9.12 -4.39
N ILE A 121 -20.20 8.90 -3.92
CA ILE A 121 -19.08 8.43 -4.74
C ILE A 121 -18.89 6.93 -4.49
N GLU A 122 -19.14 6.12 -5.53
CA GLU A 122 -18.87 4.68 -5.50
C GLU A 122 -17.38 4.43 -5.20
N ALA A 123 -17.10 3.66 -4.15
CA ALA A 123 -15.74 3.35 -3.72
C ALA A 123 -15.63 1.93 -3.14
N VAL A 124 -14.47 1.30 -3.34
CA VAL A 124 -14.15 -0.03 -2.83
C VAL A 124 -12.69 -0.10 -2.41
N SER A 125 -12.38 -0.83 -1.34
CA SER A 125 -11.00 -1.13 -0.97
C SER A 125 -10.64 -2.56 -1.37
N PRO A 126 -9.67 -2.77 -2.30
CA PRO A 126 -9.35 -4.09 -2.80
C PRO A 126 -8.87 -5.08 -1.73
N MET A 127 -8.06 -4.62 -0.76
CA MET A 127 -7.45 -5.50 0.25
C MET A 127 -8.48 -6.10 1.21
N ILE A 128 -9.56 -5.37 1.50
CA ILE A 128 -10.65 -5.84 2.38
C ILE A 128 -11.87 -6.29 1.59
N PHE A 129 -11.75 -6.42 0.26
CA PHE A 129 -12.80 -6.95 -0.59
C PHE A 129 -12.97 -8.45 -0.34
N PRO A 130 -14.18 -9.01 -0.25
CA PRO A 130 -14.39 -10.41 0.15
C PRO A 130 -13.70 -11.45 -0.74
N LEU A 131 -13.49 -11.13 -2.03
CA LEU A 131 -12.82 -12.03 -2.97
C LEU A 131 -11.28 -11.91 -2.92
N TRP A 132 -10.73 -11.06 -2.06
CA TRP A 132 -9.28 -10.88 -1.97
C TRP A 132 -8.66 -12.14 -1.39
N GLU A 133 -7.59 -12.61 -2.03
CA GLU A 133 -6.92 -13.84 -1.59
C GLU A 133 -5.43 -13.79 -1.86
N MET A 134 -4.71 -14.54 -1.03
CA MET A 134 -3.31 -14.89 -1.27
C MET A 134 -3.24 -15.93 -2.37
N LYS A 135 -2.27 -15.78 -3.27
CA LYS A 135 -1.99 -16.68 -4.37
C LYS A 135 -0.54 -17.13 -4.32
N VAL A 136 -0.23 -18.21 -5.03
CA VAL A 136 1.15 -18.61 -5.31
C VAL A 136 1.44 -18.27 -6.76
N SER A 137 2.37 -17.35 -6.98
CA SER A 137 2.97 -17.04 -8.28
C SER A 137 4.12 -17.99 -8.52
N GLU A 138 4.18 -18.63 -9.70
CA GLU A 138 5.29 -19.50 -10.09
C GLU A 138 6.65 -18.77 -10.04
N ARG A 139 6.65 -17.47 -10.34
CA ARG A 139 7.87 -16.66 -10.43
C ARG A 139 8.29 -16.03 -9.10
N TYR A 140 7.33 -15.73 -8.21
CA TYR A 140 7.58 -14.90 -7.02
C TYR A 140 7.15 -15.55 -5.70
N GLY A 141 6.64 -16.79 -5.71
CA GLY A 141 6.11 -17.44 -4.53
C GLY A 141 4.84 -16.76 -4.03
N PHE A 142 4.82 -16.25 -2.81
CA PHE A 142 3.61 -15.64 -2.25
C PHE A 142 3.25 -14.32 -2.94
N ALA A 143 2.06 -14.29 -3.54
CA ALA A 143 1.43 -13.14 -4.16
C ALA A 143 -0.01 -12.98 -3.63
N SER A 144 -0.74 -12.01 -4.17
CA SER A 144 -2.17 -11.80 -3.86
C SER A 144 -2.86 -11.21 -5.07
N THR A 145 -4.19 -11.32 -5.11
CA THR A 145 -5.00 -10.73 -6.19
C THR A 145 -4.89 -9.21 -6.25
N TRP A 146 -4.59 -8.54 -5.13
CA TRP A 146 -4.24 -7.12 -5.11
C TRP A 146 -3.01 -6.84 -4.24
N SER A 147 -2.09 -6.03 -4.75
CA SER A 147 -0.86 -5.69 -4.04
C SER A 147 -0.78 -4.20 -3.70
N GLU A 148 -0.87 -3.91 -2.40
CA GLU A 148 -0.83 -2.53 -1.89
C GLU A 148 0.50 -1.82 -2.20
N ARG A 149 1.62 -2.55 -2.28
CA ARG A 149 2.92 -1.99 -2.67
C ARG A 149 2.95 -1.58 -4.14
N HIS A 150 2.29 -2.35 -5.01
CA HIS A 150 2.19 -2.01 -6.42
C HIS A 150 1.24 -0.84 -6.65
N ALA A 151 0.13 -0.77 -5.90
CA ALA A 151 -0.73 0.41 -5.90
C ALA A 151 0.06 1.67 -5.49
N ALA A 152 0.84 1.59 -4.41
CA ALA A 152 1.70 2.70 -3.97
C ALA A 152 2.75 3.10 -5.02
N TYR A 153 3.35 2.13 -5.74
CA TYR A 153 4.26 2.40 -6.86
C TYR A 153 3.54 3.01 -8.07
N ALA A 154 2.30 2.63 -8.39
CA ALA A 154 1.53 3.31 -9.44
C ALA A 154 1.22 4.76 -9.04
N SER A 155 0.89 4.96 -7.76
CA SER A 155 0.52 6.26 -7.17
C SER A 155 1.71 7.17 -6.79
N GLY A 156 2.94 6.89 -7.25
CA GLY A 156 4.06 7.80 -7.06
C GLY A 156 4.72 7.78 -5.67
N LEU A 157 4.43 6.79 -4.82
CA LEU A 157 4.80 6.83 -3.40
C LEU A 157 6.13 6.16 -3.04
N GLY A 158 6.82 5.55 -4.00
CA GLY A 158 8.11 4.91 -3.78
C GLY A 158 8.51 3.97 -4.89
N THR A 159 9.67 3.32 -4.78
CA THR A 159 10.17 2.32 -5.73
C THR A 159 10.61 1.05 -4.99
N PHE A 160 10.75 -0.06 -5.69
CA PHE A 160 11.24 -1.31 -5.11
C PHE A 160 12.76 -1.28 -4.94
N GLY A 161 13.28 -2.06 -3.99
CA GLY A 161 14.70 -2.26 -3.80
C GLY A 161 15.11 -3.71 -3.86
N LEU A 162 16.41 -3.98 -3.69
CA LEU A 162 17.05 -5.29 -3.87
C LEU A 162 16.40 -6.46 -3.12
N CYS A 163 15.74 -6.18 -1.99
CA CYS A 163 15.03 -7.17 -1.17
C CYS A 163 13.50 -7.09 -1.36
N ASP A 164 13.05 -6.66 -2.54
CA ASP A 164 11.64 -6.49 -2.98
C ASP A 164 10.78 -5.59 -2.07
N GLY A 165 11.42 -4.84 -1.17
CA GLY A 165 10.78 -3.87 -0.31
C GLY A 165 10.49 -2.58 -1.06
N LEU A 166 9.33 -1.97 -0.81
CA LEU A 166 9.06 -0.62 -1.28
C LEU A 166 9.83 0.39 -0.41
N ILE A 167 10.69 1.18 -1.04
CA ILE A 167 11.39 2.32 -0.46
C ILE A 167 10.58 3.55 -0.79
N THR A 168 10.20 4.33 0.23
CA THR A 168 9.41 5.56 0.07
C THR A 168 10.25 6.77 0.51
N PRO A 169 9.79 8.02 0.27
CA PRO A 169 10.43 9.21 0.85
C PRO A 169 10.51 9.20 2.39
N LYS A 170 9.68 8.40 3.07
CA LYS A 170 9.69 8.19 4.54
C LYS A 170 10.41 6.90 4.95
N GLY A 171 11.12 6.25 4.02
CA GLY A 171 11.84 4.99 4.22
C GLY A 171 11.01 3.74 3.93
N LYS A 172 11.53 2.57 4.33
CA LYS A 172 10.95 1.24 4.06
C LYS A 172 10.11 0.67 5.22
N ALA A 173 10.26 1.22 6.43
CA ALA A 173 9.55 0.75 7.63
C ALA A 173 8.13 1.34 7.65
N MET A 174 7.18 0.68 6.99
CA MET A 174 5.84 1.23 6.76
C MET A 174 4.79 0.14 6.47
N ARG A 175 3.52 0.57 6.44
CA ARG A 175 2.40 -0.15 5.83
C ARG A 175 1.83 0.62 4.66
N CYS A 176 1.19 -0.10 3.73
CA CYS A 176 0.49 0.48 2.59
C CYS A 176 -1.02 0.30 2.78
N GLY A 177 -1.82 1.15 2.13
CA GLY A 177 -3.24 0.91 1.91
C GLY A 177 -3.75 1.60 0.66
N SER A 178 -4.92 1.18 0.17
CA SER A 178 -5.58 1.83 -0.95
C SER A 178 -7.10 1.66 -0.99
N VAL A 179 -7.74 2.59 -1.70
CA VAL A 179 -9.15 2.57 -2.11
C VAL A 179 -9.22 2.95 -3.59
N ILE A 180 -10.15 2.34 -4.31
CA ILE A 180 -10.53 2.71 -5.67
C ILE A 180 -11.85 3.46 -5.57
N ALA A 181 -11.96 4.62 -6.22
CA ALA A 181 -13.16 5.44 -6.21
C ALA A 181 -13.50 5.93 -7.62
N LYS A 182 -14.80 6.02 -7.93
CA LYS A 182 -15.30 6.59 -9.18
C LYS A 182 -15.28 8.11 -9.12
N MET A 183 -14.08 8.65 -9.24
CA MET A 183 -13.81 10.07 -9.30
C MET A 183 -12.51 10.30 -10.06
N LYS A 184 -12.31 11.51 -10.59
CA LYS A 184 -11.09 11.90 -11.29
C LYS A 184 -10.25 12.84 -10.43
N ILE A 185 -9.18 12.31 -9.85
CA ILE A 185 -8.13 13.10 -9.21
C ILE A 185 -6.88 13.03 -10.10
N PRO A 186 -6.20 14.16 -10.37
CA PRO A 186 -4.94 14.14 -11.09
C PRO A 186 -3.92 13.17 -10.47
N PRO A 187 -3.31 12.27 -11.26
CA PRO A 187 -2.29 11.35 -10.74
C PRO A 187 -1.12 12.10 -10.11
N THR A 188 -0.57 11.52 -9.04
CA THR A 188 0.66 12.03 -8.42
C THR A 188 1.84 11.83 -9.38
N LEU A 189 2.65 12.87 -9.55
CA LEU A 189 3.82 12.81 -10.41
C LEU A 189 4.83 11.79 -9.86
N ARG A 190 5.19 10.81 -10.68
CA ARG A 190 6.25 9.83 -10.35
C ARG A 190 7.62 10.47 -10.60
N LEU A 191 8.36 10.77 -9.53
CA LEU A 191 9.66 11.43 -9.58
C LEU A 191 10.85 10.46 -9.80
N TYR A 192 10.58 9.22 -10.17
CA TYR A 192 11.57 8.18 -10.44
C TYR A 192 11.57 7.78 -11.90
N LYS A 193 12.73 7.37 -12.41
CA LYS A 193 12.91 6.94 -13.80
C LYS A 193 12.53 5.47 -14.01
N ASP A 194 12.73 4.67 -12.97
CA ASP A 194 12.56 3.22 -13.01
C ASP A 194 12.10 2.69 -11.64
N HIS A 195 11.59 1.46 -11.62
CA HIS A 195 11.05 0.81 -10.43
C HIS A 195 12.10 0.50 -9.35
N HIS A 196 13.38 0.75 -9.58
CA HIS A 196 14.48 0.60 -8.63
C HIS A 196 15.18 1.92 -8.27
N SER A 197 14.67 3.07 -8.72
CA SER A 197 15.38 4.36 -8.60
C SER A 197 15.76 4.79 -7.17
N TYR A 198 15.10 4.31 -6.11
CA TYR A 198 15.45 4.64 -4.72
C TYR A 198 16.42 3.65 -4.07
N CYS A 199 16.79 2.57 -4.75
CA CYS A 199 17.71 1.58 -4.21
C CYS A 199 19.15 1.88 -4.63
N LEU A 200 19.98 2.29 -3.68
CA LEU A 200 21.39 2.63 -3.93
C LEU A 200 22.21 1.47 -4.55
N PHE A 201 21.79 0.21 -4.37
CA PHE A 201 22.37 -0.92 -5.10
C PHE A 201 22.16 -0.78 -6.61
N TYR A 202 20.91 -0.63 -7.04
CA TYR A 202 20.58 -0.53 -8.46
C TYR A 202 20.99 0.81 -9.07
N SER A 203 20.91 1.90 -8.30
CA SER A 203 21.26 3.23 -8.79
C SER A 203 22.78 3.45 -8.87
N TYR A 204 23.56 2.91 -7.93
CA TYR A 204 24.98 3.24 -7.78
C TYR A 204 25.90 2.06 -7.46
N GLY A 205 25.38 0.87 -7.16
CA GLY A 205 26.17 -0.28 -6.74
C GLY A 205 26.75 -0.17 -5.32
N THR A 206 26.28 0.75 -4.48
CA THR A 206 26.97 1.12 -3.21
C THR A 206 26.36 0.55 -1.93
N CYS A 207 25.22 -0.15 -1.99
CA CYS A 207 24.54 -0.64 -0.78
C CYS A 207 24.13 -2.10 -0.92
N GLY A 208 24.56 -2.95 0.02
CA GLY A 208 24.17 -4.36 0.11
C GLY A 208 23.59 -4.78 1.47
N LYS A 209 23.21 -3.81 2.33
CA LYS A 209 22.88 -4.06 3.74
C LYS A 209 21.71 -5.02 3.98
N CYS A 210 20.85 -5.24 3.00
CA CYS A 210 19.72 -6.17 3.11
C CYS A 210 20.04 -7.60 2.67
N MET A 211 21.26 -7.87 2.20
CA MET A 211 21.74 -9.21 1.85
C MET A 211 22.50 -9.90 2.99
N ALA A 212 22.92 -9.11 3.98
CA ALA A 212 23.72 -9.55 5.11
C ALA A 212 22.85 -10.00 6.29
#